data_AF-A0A7S4IRW2-F1
#
_entry.id   AF-A0A7S4IRW2-F1
#
_cell.length_a   1.000
_cell.length_b   1.000
_cell.length_c   1.000
_cell.angle_alpha   90.00
_cell.angle_beta   90.00
_cell.angle_gamma   90.00
#
_symmetry.space_group_name_H-M   'P 1'
#
loop_
_entity.id
_entity.type
_entity.pdbx_description
1 polymer ?
#
loop_
_entity_poly.entity_id
_entity_poly.type
_entity_poly.pdbx_seq_one_letter_code
_entity_poly.pdbx_strand_id
1 'polypeptide(L)'
;VLPHLREADSTENLSLFTTDEDHLKYWLPILYGLSEVIGHPHIDVRTSALDRLFNILLKYGNTIDADLWALIFRKVLLTIFSPVLSTTENSQGQLDNMAEWVTTTCLGALSHMVELFSYYFDHIQFLAEEFLALLTSFILQENVNLASIGSTCLLQLITSNAEKWSDAQWKVVATTLQYVINQKLCVELLSVGKPKRTNTDGDLVEEEEEITEISPTNGLEDFVGMLRESTPSKHRPLDVKVVVGKCNVVLLLLKTLHDVTSSFYDTLTNEHFDIFLNALDSCFNLAKTLNNKPNVWKATGKSDIMSLIVRQEASSCD
;
A
#
# COMPACT_ATOMS: atom_id res chain seq x y z
N VAL A 1 57.89 3.75 35.51
CA VAL A 1 57.01 2.60 35.86
C VAL A 1 55.70 3.23 36.31
N LEU A 2 54.59 3.26 35.58
CA LEU A 2 54.13 2.53 34.41
C LEU A 2 53.43 3.49 33.42
N PRO A 3 53.36 3.10 32.13
CA PRO A 3 52.84 3.92 31.04
C PRO A 3 51.43 3.47 30.57
N HIS A 4 50.86 4.31 29.70
CA HIS A 4 49.77 4.04 28.75
C HIS A 4 48.33 3.94 29.27
N LEU A 5 47.71 5.13 29.31
CA LEU A 5 46.43 5.36 28.64
C LEU A 5 46.47 4.70 27.26
N ARG A 6 45.91 3.50 27.16
CA ARG A 6 45.55 2.88 25.89
C ARG A 6 44.07 3.15 25.72
N GLU A 7 43.78 3.98 24.72
CA GLU A 7 42.47 4.18 24.14
C GLU A 7 41.77 2.82 24.05
N ALA A 8 40.68 2.69 24.81
CA ALA A 8 39.74 1.63 24.56
C ALA A 8 39.03 2.00 23.26
N ASP A 9 39.45 1.36 22.17
CA ASP A 9 38.58 1.16 21.01
C ASP A 9 37.31 0.48 21.51
N SER A 10 36.29 1.28 21.84
CA SER A 10 34.94 0.81 22.11
C SER A 10 34.28 0.49 20.77
N THR A 11 34.75 -0.58 20.13
CA THR A 11 33.85 -1.42 19.35
C THR A 11 33.01 -2.17 20.36
N GLU A 12 31.91 -1.53 20.80
CA GLU A 12 30.86 -2.22 21.53
C GLU A 12 30.44 -3.42 20.66
N ASN A 13 30.85 -4.62 21.06
CA ASN A 13 30.17 -5.85 20.65
C ASN A 13 28.75 -5.75 21.25
N LEU A 14 27.88 -4.98 20.61
CA LEU A 14 26.45 -5.01 20.86
C LEU A 14 26.04 -6.46 20.69
N SER A 15 25.57 -7.08 21.79
CA SER A 15 25.06 -8.45 21.77
C SER A 15 23.94 -8.53 20.75
N LEU A 16 24.21 -9.19 19.62
CA LEU A 16 23.25 -9.32 18.52
C LEU A 16 22.18 -10.34 18.94
N PHE A 17 20.93 -9.91 19.00
CA PHE A 17 19.77 -10.77 19.12
C PHE A 17 19.50 -11.43 17.77
N THR A 18 19.28 -12.72 17.83
CA THR A 18 19.15 -13.60 16.68
C THR A 18 17.86 -14.41 16.76
N THR A 19 17.64 -15.27 15.77
CA THR A 19 16.57 -16.28 15.77
C THR A 19 16.84 -17.47 16.70
N ASP A 20 17.84 -17.39 17.59
CA ASP A 20 18.07 -18.39 18.62
C ASP A 20 16.87 -18.51 19.57
N GLU A 21 16.55 -19.72 20.00
CA GLU A 21 15.33 -19.99 20.77
C GLU A 21 15.24 -19.15 22.04
N ASP A 22 16.37 -18.94 22.71
CA ASP A 22 16.40 -18.19 23.96
C ASP A 22 16.09 -16.71 23.69
N HIS A 23 16.63 -16.12 22.63
CA HIS A 23 16.29 -14.76 22.21
C HIS A 23 14.81 -14.63 21.83
N LEU A 24 14.28 -15.60 21.06
CA LEU A 24 12.88 -15.62 20.63
C LEU A 24 11.91 -15.72 21.82
N LYS A 25 12.24 -16.53 22.85
CA LYS A 25 11.43 -16.70 24.06
C LYS A 25 11.26 -15.41 24.86
N TYR A 26 12.18 -14.45 24.75
CA TYR A 26 12.07 -13.16 25.42
C TYR A 26 11.44 -12.09 24.54
N TRP A 27 11.87 -11.97 23.28
CA TRP A 27 11.45 -10.88 22.40
C TRP A 27 10.04 -11.07 21.85
N LEU A 28 9.74 -12.24 21.28
CA LEU A 28 8.48 -12.43 20.56
C LEU A 28 7.25 -12.30 21.45
N PRO A 29 7.17 -12.86 22.68
CA PRO A 29 5.97 -12.71 23.50
C PRO A 29 5.65 -11.25 23.85
N ILE A 30 6.68 -10.41 24.02
CA ILE A 30 6.50 -8.98 24.33
C ILE A 30 6.00 -8.24 23.09
N LEU A 31 6.69 -8.43 21.95
CA LEU A 31 6.34 -7.74 20.71
C LEU A 31 4.97 -8.17 20.18
N TYR A 32 4.70 -9.48 20.20
CA TYR A 32 3.41 -10.04 19.81
C TYR A 32 2.29 -9.62 20.77
N GLY A 33 2.56 -9.65 22.08
CA GLY A 33 1.60 -9.18 23.08
C GLY A 33 1.21 -7.71 22.86
N LEU A 34 2.16 -6.85 22.50
CA LEU A 34 1.88 -5.46 22.15
C LEU A 34 1.12 -5.35 20.83
N SER A 35 1.45 -6.13 19.79
CA SER A 35 0.72 -6.08 18.51
C SER A 35 -0.74 -6.48 18.66
N GLU A 36 -1.06 -7.47 19.50
CA GLU A 36 -2.44 -7.87 19.80
C GLU A 36 -3.22 -6.74 20.50
N VAL A 37 -2.58 -6.01 21.42
CA VAL A 37 -3.22 -4.89 22.14
C VAL A 37 -3.52 -3.71 21.21
N ILE A 38 -2.84 -3.57 20.08
CA ILE A 38 -3.17 -2.54 19.06
C ILE A 38 -4.55 -2.80 18.43
N GLY A 39 -5.07 -4.03 18.49
CA GLY A 39 -6.43 -4.38 18.08
C GLY A 39 -7.53 -4.02 19.10
N HIS A 40 -7.18 -3.42 20.25
CA HIS A 40 -8.13 -3.15 21.33
C HIS A 40 -9.24 -2.14 20.94
N PRO A 41 -10.48 -2.25 21.46
CA PRO A 41 -11.56 -1.33 21.11
C PRO A 41 -11.31 0.12 21.55
N HIS A 42 -10.60 0.34 22.66
CA HIS A 42 -10.31 1.69 23.16
C HIS A 42 -9.07 2.32 22.51
N ILE A 43 -9.25 3.47 21.86
CA ILE A 43 -8.20 4.23 21.17
C ILE A 43 -6.98 4.52 22.05
N ASP A 44 -7.16 4.92 23.32
CA ASP A 44 -6.03 5.24 24.21
C ASP A 44 -5.13 4.02 24.48
N VAL A 45 -5.73 2.83 24.55
CA VAL A 45 -5.02 1.57 24.73
C VAL A 45 -4.27 1.22 23.44
N ARG A 46 -4.91 1.39 22.27
CA ARG A 46 -4.28 1.17 20.97
C ARG A 46 -3.06 2.06 20.77
N THR A 47 -3.22 3.36 20.96
CA THR A 47 -2.15 4.36 20.77
C THR A 47 -0.99 4.08 21.71
N SER A 48 -1.26 3.84 23.00
CA SER A 48 -0.21 3.51 23.98
C SER A 48 0.55 2.23 23.63
N ALA A 49 -0.14 1.19 23.16
CA ALA A 49 0.52 -0.06 22.73
C ALA A 49 1.34 0.13 21.46
N LEU A 50 0.81 0.88 20.48
CA LEU A 50 1.47 1.23 19.23
C LEU A 50 2.77 2.00 19.50
N ASP A 51 2.70 3.07 20.28
CA ASP A 51 3.86 3.88 20.65
C ASP A 51 4.91 3.04 21.37
N ARG A 52 4.50 2.19 22.32
CA ARG A 52 5.43 1.32 23.06
C ARG A 52 6.12 0.31 22.14
N LEU A 53 5.37 -0.32 21.24
CA LEU A 53 5.92 -1.30 20.30
C LEU A 53 6.99 -0.66 19.42
N PHE A 54 6.66 0.46 18.77
CA PHE A 54 7.61 1.14 17.87
C PHE A 54 8.77 1.78 18.63
N ASN A 55 8.57 2.32 19.84
CA ASN A 55 9.68 2.82 20.67
C ASN A 55 10.65 1.72 21.08
N ILE A 56 10.15 0.51 21.39
CA ILE A 56 11.01 -0.65 21.69
C ILE A 56 11.86 -1.00 20.46
N LEU A 57 11.23 -1.10 19.28
CA LEU A 57 11.93 -1.43 18.03
C LEU A 57 12.93 -0.32 17.63
N LEU A 58 12.57 0.95 17.77
CA LEU A 58 13.47 2.09 17.55
C LEU A 58 14.65 2.07 18.51
N LYS A 59 14.44 1.70 19.78
CA LYS A 59 15.50 1.69 20.79
C LYS A 59 16.50 0.53 20.63
N TYR A 60 16.02 -0.65 20.25
CA TYR A 60 16.84 -1.87 20.24
C TYR A 60 17.06 -2.46 18.83
N GLY A 61 16.61 -1.79 17.78
CA GLY A 61 16.72 -2.31 16.42
C GLY A 61 18.16 -2.55 15.93
N ASN A 62 19.12 -1.76 16.41
CA ASN A 62 20.56 -1.97 16.14
C ASN A 62 21.11 -3.29 16.71
N THR A 63 20.44 -3.87 17.70
CA THR A 63 20.85 -5.15 18.30
C THR A 63 20.10 -6.33 17.72
N ILE A 64 19.35 -6.17 16.63
CA ILE A 64 18.55 -7.24 16.00
C ILE A 64 19.22 -7.64 14.67
N ASP A 65 19.41 -8.94 14.44
CA ASP A 65 19.92 -9.46 13.17
C ASP A 65 18.86 -9.46 12.05
N ALA A 66 19.31 -9.68 10.82
CA ALA A 66 18.42 -9.67 9.65
C ALA A 66 17.32 -10.73 9.73
N ASP A 67 17.63 -11.94 10.21
CA ASP A 67 16.65 -13.04 10.28
C ASP A 67 15.56 -12.76 11.34
N LEU A 68 15.95 -12.20 12.49
CA LEU A 68 15.01 -11.79 13.53
C LEU A 68 14.19 -10.57 13.08
N TRP A 69 14.78 -9.62 12.36
CA TRP A 69 14.04 -8.52 11.72
C TRP A 69 12.97 -9.03 10.78
N ALA A 70 13.30 -10.00 9.92
CA ALA A 70 12.33 -10.62 9.02
C ALA A 70 11.19 -11.31 9.78
N LEU A 71 11.52 -11.98 10.89
CA LEU A 71 10.52 -12.62 11.75
C LEU A 71 9.61 -11.60 12.44
N ILE A 72 10.18 -10.54 13.02
CA ILE A 72 9.43 -9.44 13.64
C ILE A 72 8.52 -8.78 12.62
N PHE A 73 9.03 -8.46 11.44
CA PHE A 73 8.27 -7.85 10.37
C PHE A 73 7.05 -8.69 10.01
N ARG A 74 7.27 -9.98 9.68
CA ARG A 74 6.21 -10.87 9.20
C ARG A 74 5.23 -11.33 10.27
N LYS A 75 5.70 -11.59 11.50
CA LYS A 75 4.88 -12.18 12.57
C LYS A 75 4.29 -11.15 13.54
N VAL A 76 4.89 -9.97 13.65
CA VAL A 76 4.44 -8.92 14.56
C VAL A 76 3.89 -7.74 13.76
N LEU A 77 4.70 -7.11 12.92
CA LEU A 77 4.32 -5.87 12.26
C LEU A 77 3.18 -6.05 11.25
N LEU A 78 3.25 -7.09 10.40
CA LEU A 78 2.16 -7.38 9.46
C LEU A 78 0.85 -7.75 10.17
N THR A 79 0.93 -8.44 11.32
CA THR A 79 -0.23 -8.87 12.11
C THR A 79 -1.05 -7.69 12.63
N ILE A 80 -0.44 -6.53 12.86
CA ILE A 80 -1.14 -5.28 13.24
C ILE A 80 -2.25 -4.94 12.24
N PHE A 81 -2.03 -5.25 10.96
CA PHE A 81 -2.94 -4.95 9.86
C PHE A 81 -3.86 -6.11 9.49
N SER A 82 -3.72 -7.27 10.15
CA SER A 82 -4.55 -8.45 9.88
C SER A 82 -6.05 -8.14 9.88
N PRO A 83 -6.63 -7.37 10.83
CA PRO A 83 -8.07 -7.10 10.85
C PRO A 83 -8.58 -6.36 9.61
N VAL A 84 -7.70 -5.61 8.94
CA VAL A 84 -8.02 -4.83 7.75
C VAL A 84 -7.86 -5.63 6.47
N LEU A 85 -6.92 -6.57 6.48
CA LEU A 85 -6.58 -7.41 5.34
C LEU A 85 -7.47 -8.67 5.26
N SER A 86 -8.00 -9.14 6.39
CA SER A 86 -9.00 -10.21 6.44
C SER A 86 -10.40 -9.67 6.12
N THR A 87 -10.99 -10.13 5.03
CA THR A 87 -12.36 -9.80 4.56
C THR A 87 -13.44 -10.74 5.11
N THR A 88 -13.12 -11.54 6.13
CA THR A 88 -14.02 -12.58 6.65
C THR A 88 -15.31 -11.97 7.22
N GLU A 89 -16.42 -12.71 7.09
CA GLU A 89 -17.78 -12.32 7.46
C GLU A 89 -17.91 -11.83 8.91
N ASN A 90 -17.65 -10.54 9.10
CA ASN A 90 -17.64 -9.91 10.39
C ASN A 90 -19.07 -9.56 10.83
N SER A 91 -19.37 -9.80 12.11
CA SER A 91 -20.61 -9.33 12.74
C SER A 91 -20.72 -7.81 12.61
N GLN A 92 -21.93 -7.23 12.58
CA GLN A 92 -22.10 -5.76 12.43
C GLN A 92 -21.26 -4.94 13.42
N GLY A 93 -21.17 -5.36 14.69
CA GLY A 93 -20.34 -4.67 15.68
C GLY A 93 -18.82 -4.80 15.45
N GLN A 94 -18.36 -5.86 14.76
CA GLN A 94 -16.95 -6.00 14.37
C GLN A 94 -16.62 -5.09 13.18
N LEU A 95 -17.56 -4.89 12.26
CA LEU A 95 -17.40 -3.96 11.14
C LEU A 95 -17.29 -2.51 11.64
N ASP A 96 -18.09 -2.11 12.63
CA ASP A 96 -18.05 -0.77 13.20
C ASP A 96 -16.72 -0.51 13.94
N ASN A 97 -16.27 -1.48 14.75
CA ASN A 97 -14.96 -1.40 15.43
C ASN A 97 -13.80 -1.36 14.43
N MET A 98 -13.87 -2.12 13.34
CA MET A 98 -12.87 -2.10 12.26
C MET A 98 -12.85 -0.74 11.56
N ALA A 99 -14.02 -0.18 11.24
CA ALA A 99 -14.09 1.14 10.61
C ALA A 99 -13.51 2.25 11.52
N GLU A 100 -13.80 2.20 12.82
CA GLU A 100 -13.20 3.09 13.81
C GLU A 100 -11.67 2.92 13.87
N TRP A 101 -11.19 1.67 13.91
CA TRP A 101 -9.75 1.38 13.90
C TRP A 101 -9.06 1.94 12.65
N VAL A 102 -9.67 1.78 11.47
CA VAL A 102 -9.16 2.30 10.20
C VAL A 102 -9.03 3.81 10.22
N THR A 103 -10.04 4.50 10.72
CA THR A 103 -10.08 5.98 10.71
C THR A 103 -9.23 6.62 11.80
N THR A 104 -8.98 5.93 12.92
CA THR A 104 -8.30 6.50 14.08
C THR A 104 -6.88 6.01 14.29
N THR A 105 -6.56 4.78 13.87
CA THR A 105 -5.30 4.10 14.23
C THR A 105 -4.48 3.68 13.02
N CYS A 106 -5.12 3.27 11.92
CA CYS A 106 -4.42 2.69 10.77
C CYS A 106 -3.35 3.60 10.16
N LEU A 107 -3.67 4.88 9.94
CA LEU A 107 -2.70 5.84 9.39
C LEU A 107 -1.49 5.99 10.32
N GLY A 108 -1.75 6.15 11.62
CA GLY A 108 -0.69 6.23 12.63
C GLY A 108 0.18 4.99 12.64
N ALA A 109 -0.41 3.80 12.57
CA ALA A 109 0.34 2.54 12.57
C ALA A 109 1.23 2.37 11.33
N LEU A 110 0.72 2.66 10.13
CA LEU A 110 1.53 2.62 8.90
C LEU A 110 2.61 3.70 8.90
N SER A 111 2.33 4.92 9.37
CA SER A 111 3.34 5.98 9.47
C SER A 111 4.49 5.64 10.44
N HIS A 112 4.20 5.01 11.58
CA HIS A 112 5.25 4.49 12.48
C HIS A 112 6.08 3.38 11.81
N MET A 113 5.44 2.53 11.00
CA MET A 113 6.14 1.50 10.23
C MET A 113 7.05 2.10 9.16
N VAL A 114 6.61 3.16 8.48
CA VAL A 114 7.45 3.93 7.54
C VAL A 114 8.61 4.59 8.27
N GLU A 115 8.38 5.20 9.43
CA GLU A 115 9.44 5.81 10.25
C GLU A 115 10.48 4.78 10.68
N LEU A 116 10.05 3.64 11.22
CA LEU A 116 10.93 2.55 11.62
C LEU A 116 11.76 2.04 10.44
N PHE A 117 11.12 1.83 9.29
CA PHE A 117 11.80 1.41 8.06
C PHE A 117 12.84 2.43 7.62
N SER A 118 12.49 3.71 7.67
CA SER A 118 13.38 4.79 7.23
C SER A 118 14.56 4.99 8.18
N TYR A 119 14.33 4.79 9.48
CA TYR A 119 15.37 4.88 10.51
C TYR A 119 16.38 3.74 10.38
N TYR A 120 15.90 2.50 10.20
CA TYR A 120 16.74 1.30 10.08
C TYR A 120 17.01 0.86 8.64
N PHE A 121 16.90 1.77 7.66
CA PHE A 121 16.94 1.44 6.23
C PHE A 121 18.09 0.48 5.89
N ASP A 122 19.31 0.78 6.30
CA ASP A 122 20.48 -0.04 5.98
C ASP A 122 20.39 -1.48 6.50
N HIS A 123 19.70 -1.69 7.63
CA HIS A 123 19.49 -2.99 8.26
C HIS A 123 18.32 -3.76 7.68
N ILE A 124 17.25 -3.08 7.24
CA ILE A 124 15.98 -3.73 6.87
C ILE A 124 15.52 -3.49 5.43
N GLN A 125 16.35 -2.89 4.59
CA GLN A 125 16.06 -2.66 3.17
C GLN A 125 15.74 -3.92 2.36
N PHE A 126 16.16 -5.11 2.83
CA PHE A 126 15.81 -6.39 2.22
C PHE A 126 14.32 -6.75 2.37
N LEU A 127 13.60 -6.07 3.27
CA LEU A 127 12.14 -6.19 3.48
C LEU A 127 11.34 -5.19 2.63
N ALA A 128 12.00 -4.40 1.78
CA ALA A 128 11.34 -3.35 0.98
C ALA A 128 10.20 -3.91 0.11
N GLU A 129 10.42 -5.05 -0.55
CA GLU A 129 9.40 -5.68 -1.40
C GLU A 129 8.16 -6.09 -0.60
N GLU A 130 8.34 -6.70 0.58
CA GLU A 130 7.23 -7.09 1.45
C GLU A 130 6.48 -5.87 2.00
N PHE A 131 7.18 -4.77 2.27
CA PHE A 131 6.54 -3.54 2.73
C PHE A 131 5.77 -2.83 1.61
N LEU A 132 6.34 -2.76 0.41
CA LEU A 132 5.65 -2.26 -0.78
C LEU A 132 4.43 -3.11 -1.12
N ALA A 133 4.51 -4.43 -0.93
CA ALA A 133 3.39 -5.34 -1.10
C ALA A 133 2.27 -5.10 -0.07
N LEU A 134 2.62 -4.84 1.20
CA LEU A 134 1.65 -4.42 2.21
C LEU A 134 0.94 -3.14 1.77
N LEU A 135 1.68 -2.08 1.41
CA LEU A 135 1.07 -0.81 0.97
C LEU A 135 0.21 -0.98 -0.28
N THR A 136 0.64 -1.83 -1.21
CA THR A 136 -0.14 -2.24 -2.39
C THR A 136 -1.46 -2.89 -1.97
N SER A 137 -1.45 -3.80 -1.00
CA SER A 137 -2.67 -4.45 -0.50
C SER A 137 -3.67 -3.45 0.10
N PHE A 138 -3.19 -2.37 0.74
CA PHE A 138 -4.01 -1.26 1.23
C PHE A 138 -4.60 -0.44 0.09
N ILE A 139 -3.75 -0.04 -0.87
CA ILE A 139 -4.17 0.74 -2.03
C ILE A 139 -5.27 -0.01 -2.76
N LEU A 140 -5.11 -1.32 -3.01
CA LEU A 140 -6.04 -2.13 -3.79
C LEU A 140 -7.40 -2.42 -3.11
N GLN A 141 -7.62 -2.03 -1.86
CA GLN A 141 -8.91 -2.16 -1.19
C GLN A 141 -10.02 -1.33 -1.87
N GLU A 142 -11.28 -1.78 -1.78
CA GLU A 142 -12.43 -1.00 -2.25
C GLU A 142 -12.73 0.21 -1.35
N ASN A 143 -12.35 0.12 -0.07
CA ASN A 143 -12.52 1.21 0.88
C ASN A 143 -11.56 2.37 0.54
N VAL A 144 -12.14 3.51 0.16
CA VAL A 144 -11.41 4.71 -0.25
C VAL A 144 -10.49 5.24 0.85
N ASN A 145 -10.89 5.13 2.13
CA ASN A 145 -10.06 5.59 3.24
C ASN A 145 -8.79 4.74 3.35
N LEU A 146 -8.92 3.41 3.25
CA LEU A 146 -7.77 2.50 3.26
C LEU A 146 -6.86 2.74 2.07
N ALA A 147 -7.44 2.89 0.88
CA ALA A 147 -6.66 3.14 -0.32
C ALA A 147 -5.92 4.48 -0.27
N SER A 148 -6.55 5.52 0.30
CA SER A 148 -5.94 6.83 0.52
C SER A 148 -4.82 6.79 1.57
N ILE A 149 -5.03 6.08 2.68
CA ILE A 149 -3.99 5.85 3.71
C ILE A 149 -2.80 5.12 3.08
N GLY A 150 -3.03 4.02 2.34
CA GLY A 150 -1.98 3.27 1.66
C GLY A 150 -1.18 4.13 0.68
N SER A 151 -1.86 4.95 -0.12
CA SER A 151 -1.22 5.88 -1.07
C SER A 151 -0.38 6.94 -0.35
N THR A 152 -0.89 7.49 0.76
CA THR A 152 -0.19 8.48 1.58
C THR A 152 1.08 7.89 2.20
N CYS A 153 0.98 6.69 2.78
CA CYS A 153 2.13 6.01 3.37
C CYS A 153 3.14 5.53 2.31
N LEU A 154 2.69 5.20 1.10
CA LEU A 154 3.58 4.92 -0.03
C LEU A 154 4.39 6.16 -0.42
N LEU A 155 3.75 7.32 -0.56
CA LEU A 155 4.47 8.57 -0.80
C LEU A 155 5.46 8.87 0.34
N GLN A 156 5.04 8.70 1.60
CA GLN A 156 5.91 8.89 2.77
C GLN A 156 7.13 7.96 2.74
N LEU A 157 6.93 6.68 2.40
CA LEU A 157 8.01 5.68 2.31
C LEU A 157 9.03 6.04 1.22
N ILE A 158 8.54 6.41 0.04
CA ILE A 158 9.39 6.75 -1.10
C ILE A 158 10.18 8.02 -0.78
N THR A 159 9.50 9.09 -0.34
CA THR A 159 10.13 10.39 -0.06
C THR A 159 11.14 10.33 1.08
N SER A 160 10.86 9.59 2.15
CA SER A 160 11.77 9.48 3.31
C SER A 160 13.05 8.70 3.03
N ASN A 161 13.08 7.91 1.94
CA ASN A 161 14.19 7.02 1.60
C ASN A 161 14.75 7.25 0.20
N ALA A 162 14.32 8.32 -0.49
CA ALA A 162 14.59 8.54 -1.90
C ALA A 162 16.07 8.50 -2.28
N GLU A 163 16.93 9.07 -1.43
CA GLU A 163 18.38 9.10 -1.60
C GLU A 163 19.08 7.79 -1.19
N LYS A 164 18.37 6.91 -0.45
CA LYS A 164 18.90 5.66 0.09
C LYS A 164 18.63 4.45 -0.81
N TRP A 165 17.60 4.51 -1.65
CA TRP A 165 17.26 3.43 -2.56
C TRP A 165 18.37 3.18 -3.58
N SER A 166 18.76 1.92 -3.72
CA SER A 166 19.54 1.47 -4.86
C SER A 166 18.72 1.54 -6.15
N ASP A 167 19.41 1.53 -7.30
CA ASP A 167 18.78 1.49 -8.63
C ASP A 167 17.80 0.30 -8.77
N ALA A 168 18.19 -0.89 -8.28
CA ALA A 168 17.33 -2.07 -8.29
C ALA A 168 16.05 -1.87 -7.43
N GLN A 169 16.17 -1.23 -6.27
CA GLN A 169 15.01 -0.94 -5.42
C GLN A 169 14.12 0.15 -6.03
N TRP A 170 14.71 1.18 -6.65
CA TRP A 170 13.95 2.18 -7.39
C TRP A 170 13.14 1.57 -8.52
N LYS A 171 13.69 0.57 -9.22
CA LYS A 171 12.95 -0.21 -10.20
C LYS A 171 11.75 -0.91 -9.57
N VAL A 172 11.92 -1.58 -8.42
CA VAL A 172 10.79 -2.19 -7.69
C VAL A 172 9.74 -1.15 -7.30
N VAL A 173 10.16 0.01 -6.75
CA VAL A 173 9.26 1.13 -6.41
C VAL A 173 8.50 1.61 -7.64
N ALA A 174 9.19 1.82 -8.77
CA ALA A 174 8.57 2.29 -10.00
C ALA A 174 7.56 1.28 -10.57
N THR A 175 7.92 0.00 -10.55
CA THR A 175 7.05 -1.09 -11.01
C THR A 175 5.83 -1.23 -10.09
N THR A 176 6.01 -1.03 -8.78
CA THR A 176 4.92 -1.02 -7.79
C THR A 176 3.94 0.12 -8.07
N LEU A 177 4.45 1.34 -8.28
CA LEU A 177 3.63 2.52 -8.63
C LEU A 177 2.84 2.30 -9.93
N GLN A 178 3.50 1.78 -10.98
CA GLN A 178 2.83 1.43 -12.22
C GLN A 178 1.73 0.39 -12.01
N TYR A 179 2.02 -0.68 -11.26
CA TYR A 179 1.08 -1.75 -10.96
C TYR A 179 -0.17 -1.21 -10.23
N VAL A 180 0.00 -0.44 -9.14
CA VAL A 180 -1.15 0.08 -8.39
C VAL A 180 -1.98 1.06 -9.20
N ILE A 181 -1.36 1.90 -10.03
CA ILE A 181 -2.06 2.82 -10.94
C ILE A 181 -2.92 2.00 -11.90
N ASN A 182 -2.31 1.03 -12.59
CA ASN A 182 -3.00 0.20 -13.59
C ASN A 182 -4.16 -0.60 -12.99
N GLN A 183 -3.98 -1.19 -11.81
CA GLN A 183 -5.03 -1.92 -11.10
C GLN A 183 -6.17 -1.03 -10.59
N LYS A 184 -5.90 0.25 -10.33
CA LYS A 184 -6.91 1.23 -9.89
C LYS A 184 -7.59 1.97 -11.02
N LEU A 185 -7.14 1.81 -12.26
CA LEU A 185 -7.81 2.39 -13.42
C LEU A 185 -9.27 1.93 -13.49
N CYS A 186 -10.18 2.89 -13.57
CA CYS A 186 -11.63 2.66 -13.68
C CYS A 186 -12.04 2.19 -15.09
N VAL A 187 -11.48 1.08 -15.58
CA VAL A 187 -11.82 0.53 -16.90
C VAL A 187 -13.30 0.14 -17.01
N GLU A 188 -13.94 -0.19 -15.88
CA GLU A 188 -15.37 -0.46 -15.75
C GLU A 188 -16.25 0.67 -16.30
N LEU A 189 -15.79 1.93 -16.28
CA LEU A 189 -16.53 3.05 -16.87
C LEU A 189 -16.81 2.86 -18.38
N LEU A 190 -15.97 2.10 -19.07
CA LEU A 190 -16.12 1.84 -20.51
C LEU A 190 -17.31 0.91 -20.82
N SER A 191 -17.78 0.12 -19.85
CA SER A 191 -18.88 -0.84 -20.04
C SER A 191 -20.27 -0.25 -19.76
N VAL A 192 -20.36 0.90 -19.06
CA VAL A 192 -21.60 1.58 -18.63
C VAL A 192 -22.55 1.92 -19.80
N GLY A 193 -22.02 2.05 -21.02
CA GLY A 193 -22.77 2.39 -22.23
C GLY A 193 -23.08 1.21 -23.16
N LYS A 194 -22.67 -0.02 -22.85
CA LYS A 194 -23.03 -1.18 -23.68
C LYS A 194 -24.53 -1.48 -23.47
N PRO A 195 -25.37 -1.47 -24.52
CA PRO A 195 -26.77 -1.81 -24.36
C PRO A 195 -26.88 -3.23 -23.84
N LYS A 196 -27.63 -3.45 -22.74
CA LYS A 196 -28.06 -4.79 -22.32
C LYS A 196 -28.80 -5.41 -23.49
N ARG A 197 -28.14 -6.32 -24.24
CA ARG A 197 -28.83 -7.17 -25.21
C ARG A 197 -29.67 -8.15 -24.41
N THR A 198 -30.93 -7.83 -24.17
CA THR A 198 -31.93 -8.85 -23.84
C THR A 198 -32.27 -9.56 -25.14
N ASN A 199 -31.52 -10.61 -25.48
CA ASN A 199 -32.03 -11.60 -26.42
C ASN A 199 -32.98 -12.52 -25.67
N THR A 200 -34.12 -12.80 -26.29
CA THR A 200 -35.17 -13.71 -25.83
C THR A 200 -34.79 -15.19 -25.85
N ASP A 201 -33.51 -15.54 -26.01
CA ASP A 201 -33.02 -16.92 -25.88
C ASP A 201 -31.75 -16.89 -25.03
N GLY A 202 -31.80 -17.63 -23.93
CA GLY A 202 -30.86 -17.55 -22.81
C GLY A 202 -29.52 -18.22 -23.05
N ASP A 203 -28.69 -17.63 -23.91
CA ASP A 203 -27.24 -17.84 -23.89
C ASP A 203 -26.51 -16.50 -23.90
N LEU A 204 -25.77 -16.24 -22.81
CA LEU A 204 -24.87 -15.10 -22.66
C LEU A 204 -23.55 -15.44 -23.37
N VAL A 205 -23.40 -15.00 -24.62
CA VAL A 205 -22.08 -14.92 -25.24
C VAL A 205 -21.61 -13.48 -25.10
N GLU A 206 -20.86 -13.20 -24.04
CA GLU A 206 -20.11 -11.96 -23.91
C GLU A 206 -18.79 -12.12 -24.66
N GLU A 207 -18.49 -11.20 -25.59
CA GLU A 207 -17.17 -11.09 -26.19
C GLU A 207 -16.20 -10.64 -25.10
N GLU A 208 -15.40 -11.58 -24.60
CA GLU A 208 -14.20 -11.30 -23.81
C GLU A 208 -13.22 -10.54 -24.73
N GLU A 209 -13.17 -9.21 -24.59
CA GLU A 209 -12.01 -8.46 -25.06
C GLU A 209 -10.84 -8.86 -24.15
N GLU A 210 -9.94 -9.70 -24.68
CA GLU A 210 -8.63 -10.00 -24.09
C GLU A 210 -7.89 -8.69 -23.80
N ILE A 211 -7.93 -8.28 -22.54
CA ILE A 211 -7.04 -7.24 -22.04
C ILE A 211 -5.71 -7.94 -21.81
N THR A 212 -4.73 -7.63 -22.66
CA THR A 212 -3.35 -8.10 -22.49
C THR A 212 -2.83 -7.68 -21.11
N GLU A 213 -2.78 -8.65 -20.19
CA GLU A 213 -2.12 -8.52 -18.90
C GLU A 213 -0.65 -8.18 -19.14
N ILE A 214 -0.27 -6.94 -18.84
CA ILE A 214 1.12 -6.52 -18.81
C ILE A 214 1.69 -7.07 -17.51
N SER A 215 2.20 -8.30 -17.56
CA SER A 215 2.89 -8.94 -16.45
C SER A 215 4.39 -8.65 -16.57
N PRO A 216 4.99 -8.01 -15.55
CA PRO A 216 5.97 -8.76 -14.77
C PRO A 216 5.92 -8.38 -13.29
N THR A 217 5.56 -9.32 -12.39
CA THR A 217 6.08 -9.43 -11.00
C THR A 217 5.33 -10.55 -10.25
N ASN A 218 5.54 -11.82 -10.64
CA ASN A 218 4.88 -12.95 -9.97
C ASN A 218 5.06 -12.89 -8.43
N GLY A 219 6.22 -12.47 -7.93
CA GLY A 219 6.46 -12.36 -6.47
C GLY A 219 5.65 -11.28 -5.74
N LEU A 220 5.44 -10.11 -6.33
CA LEU A 220 4.67 -9.02 -5.71
C LEU A 220 3.18 -9.37 -5.70
N GLU A 221 2.67 -9.85 -6.83
CA GLU A 221 1.27 -10.27 -6.96
C GLU A 221 0.94 -11.45 -6.05
N ASP A 222 1.83 -12.45 -5.98
CA ASP A 222 1.67 -13.60 -5.09
C ASP A 222 1.59 -13.18 -3.63
N PHE A 223 2.49 -12.29 -3.18
CA PHE A 223 2.48 -11.82 -1.79
C PHE A 223 1.26 -10.93 -1.48
N VAL A 224 0.90 -10.02 -2.40
CA VAL A 224 -0.32 -9.22 -2.28
C VAL A 224 -1.56 -10.13 -2.25
N GLY A 225 -1.56 -11.20 -3.05
CA GLY A 225 -2.60 -12.22 -3.06
C GLY A 225 -2.65 -13.01 -1.75
N MET A 226 -1.50 -13.34 -1.15
CA MET A 226 -1.44 -13.97 0.18
C MET A 226 -1.99 -13.05 1.28
N LEU A 227 -1.72 -11.75 1.20
CA LEU A 227 -2.25 -10.77 2.15
C LEU A 227 -3.76 -10.52 1.96
N ARG A 228 -4.28 -10.70 0.74
CA ARG A 228 -5.70 -10.52 0.43
C ARG A 228 -6.37 -11.89 0.41
N GLU A 229 -6.98 -12.29 1.53
CA GLU A 229 -7.88 -13.44 1.52
C GLU A 229 -9.09 -13.15 0.61
N SER A 230 -8.97 -13.50 -0.67
CA SER A 230 -10.00 -13.39 -1.73
C SER A 230 -10.61 -11.99 -1.94
N THR A 231 -10.30 -11.39 -3.09
CA THR A 231 -11.12 -10.31 -3.63
C THR A 231 -12.52 -10.84 -3.93
N PRO A 232 -13.60 -10.08 -3.63
CA PRO A 232 -14.91 -10.41 -4.14
C PRO A 232 -14.91 -10.33 -5.68
N SER A 233 -15.71 -11.20 -6.28
CA SER A 233 -15.99 -11.35 -7.72
C SER A 233 -16.07 -10.02 -8.50
N LYS A 234 -15.45 -10.01 -9.69
CA LYS A 234 -15.42 -8.95 -10.74
C LYS A 234 -16.81 -8.48 -11.25
N HIS A 235 -17.91 -8.89 -10.63
CA HIS A 235 -19.27 -8.58 -11.08
C HIS A 235 -20.15 -8.03 -9.95
N ARG A 236 -19.96 -6.75 -9.63
CA ARG A 236 -20.95 -5.94 -8.90
C ARG A 236 -21.47 -4.82 -9.83
N PRO A 237 -22.75 -4.41 -9.74
CA PRO A 237 -23.23 -3.25 -10.48
C PRO A 237 -22.34 -2.03 -10.19
N LEU A 238 -22.04 -1.20 -11.19
CA LEU A 238 -21.24 0.01 -11.00
C LEU A 238 -21.86 0.89 -9.90
N ASP A 239 -21.22 0.91 -8.74
CA ASP A 239 -21.54 1.83 -7.65
C ASP A 239 -20.77 3.14 -7.88
N VAL A 240 -21.51 4.25 -7.98
CA VAL A 240 -20.98 5.62 -8.11
C VAL A 240 -19.90 5.90 -7.07
N LYS A 241 -20.09 5.45 -5.83
CA LYS A 241 -19.13 5.69 -4.73
C LYS A 241 -17.82 4.95 -4.96
N VAL A 242 -17.88 3.72 -5.48
CA VAL A 242 -16.69 2.91 -5.78
C VAL A 242 -15.91 3.52 -6.94
N VAL A 243 -16.60 3.96 -8.00
CA VAL A 243 -15.98 4.62 -9.15
C VAL A 243 -15.27 5.91 -8.74
N VAL A 244 -15.98 6.80 -8.02
CA VAL A 244 -15.40 8.06 -7.53
C VAL A 244 -14.23 7.80 -6.59
N GLY A 245 -14.35 6.77 -5.74
CA GLY A 245 -13.27 6.31 -4.88
C GLY A 245 -12.02 5.87 -5.62
N LYS A 246 -12.17 5.01 -6.64
CA LYS A 246 -11.06 4.57 -7.49
C LYS A 246 -10.42 5.75 -8.23
N CYS A 247 -11.21 6.68 -8.80
CA CYS A 247 -10.68 7.88 -9.45
C CYS A 247 -9.87 8.77 -8.50
N ASN A 248 -10.36 9.00 -7.28
CA ASN A 248 -9.64 9.76 -6.25
C ASN A 248 -8.28 9.16 -5.93
N VAL A 249 -8.23 7.83 -5.78
CA VAL A 249 -6.99 7.12 -5.49
C VAL A 249 -6.03 7.24 -6.67
N VAL A 250 -6.49 7.10 -7.91
CA VAL A 250 -5.65 7.31 -9.10
C VAL A 250 -5.09 8.73 -9.14
N LEU A 251 -5.89 9.76 -8.86
CA LEU A 251 -5.40 11.14 -8.79
C LEU A 251 -4.33 11.33 -7.70
N LEU A 252 -4.52 10.71 -6.53
CA LEU A 252 -3.53 10.75 -5.45
C LEU A 252 -2.23 10.01 -5.83
N LEU A 253 -2.33 8.89 -6.55
CA LEU A 253 -1.17 8.16 -7.08
C LEU A 253 -0.46 8.94 -8.18
N LEU A 254 -1.18 9.66 -9.03
CA LEU A 254 -0.59 10.55 -10.04
C LEU A 254 0.12 11.75 -9.40
N LYS A 255 -0.47 12.32 -8.34
CA LYS A 255 0.21 13.33 -7.53
C LYS A 255 1.48 12.76 -6.90
N THR A 256 1.41 11.56 -6.33
CA THR A 256 2.58 10.85 -5.77
C THR A 256 3.67 10.69 -6.84
N LEU A 257 3.31 10.25 -8.04
CA LEU A 257 4.23 10.10 -9.16
C LEU A 257 4.89 11.43 -9.55
N HIS A 258 4.10 12.50 -9.61
CA HIS A 258 4.59 13.86 -9.88
C HIS A 258 5.56 14.33 -8.80
N ASP A 259 5.18 14.24 -7.53
CA ASP A 259 5.99 14.68 -6.39
C ASP A 259 7.32 13.92 -6.32
N VAL A 260 7.31 12.61 -6.60
CA VAL A 260 8.52 11.78 -6.68
C VAL A 260 9.42 12.23 -7.84
N THR A 261 8.83 12.41 -9.02
CA THR A 261 9.56 12.81 -10.22
C THR A 261 10.18 14.20 -10.09
N SER A 262 9.44 15.16 -9.51
CA SER A 262 9.90 16.54 -9.35
C SER A 262 10.97 16.67 -8.28
N SER A 263 10.84 15.92 -7.19
CA SER A 263 11.72 16.04 -6.02
C SER A 263 13.01 15.24 -6.16
N PHE A 264 12.98 14.15 -6.94
CA PHE A 264 14.08 13.18 -7.01
C PHE A 264 14.52 12.91 -8.45
N TYR A 265 14.40 13.90 -9.33
CA TYR A 265 14.78 13.80 -10.73
C TYR A 265 16.22 13.28 -10.92
N ASP A 266 17.15 13.71 -10.06
CA ASP A 266 18.58 13.37 -10.17
C ASP A 266 18.91 11.93 -9.73
N THR A 267 18.05 11.27 -8.94
CA THR A 267 18.27 9.88 -8.49
C THR A 267 17.64 8.85 -9.41
N LEU A 268 16.75 9.28 -10.32
CA LEU A 268 16.01 8.41 -11.23
C LEU A 268 16.77 8.18 -12.54
N THR A 269 16.79 6.93 -13.00
CA THR A 269 17.38 6.55 -14.29
C THR A 269 16.32 6.55 -15.39
N ASN A 270 16.76 6.51 -16.65
CA ASN A 270 15.84 6.44 -17.80
C ASN A 270 14.89 5.24 -17.73
N GLU A 271 15.34 4.11 -17.17
CA GLU A 271 14.50 2.93 -16.99
C GLU A 271 13.34 3.20 -16.03
N HIS A 272 13.58 3.94 -14.94
CA HIS A 272 12.51 4.35 -14.01
C HIS A 272 11.52 5.30 -14.70
N PHE A 273 12.02 6.26 -15.48
CA PHE A 273 11.17 7.16 -16.25
C PHE A 273 10.31 6.44 -17.28
N ASP A 274 10.84 5.43 -17.97
CA ASP A 274 10.07 4.64 -18.93
C ASP A 274 8.90 3.91 -18.23
N ILE A 275 9.13 3.36 -17.03
CA ILE A 275 8.07 2.73 -16.22
C ILE A 275 6.99 3.75 -15.84
N PHE A 276 7.39 4.94 -15.38
CA PHE A 276 6.48 6.02 -15.02
C PHE A 276 5.68 6.53 -16.23
N LEU A 277 6.33 6.70 -17.39
CA LEU A 277 5.67 7.12 -18.62
C LEU A 277 4.67 6.09 -19.11
N ASN A 278 4.97 4.80 -19.00
CA ASN A 278 4.02 3.73 -19.34
C ASN A 278 2.78 3.74 -18.43
N ALA A 279 2.94 4.05 -17.14
CA ALA A 279 1.82 4.24 -16.22
C ALA A 279 0.96 5.45 -16.62
N LEU A 280 1.61 6.57 -16.95
CA LEU A 280 0.92 7.78 -17.43
C LEU A 280 0.21 7.57 -18.77
N ASP A 281 0.81 6.83 -19.70
CA ASP A 281 0.22 6.51 -20.98
C ASP A 281 -1.05 5.66 -20.81
N SER A 282 -1.05 4.72 -19.86
CA SER A 282 -2.23 3.92 -19.51
C SER A 282 -3.38 4.80 -19.01
N CYS A 283 -3.09 5.75 -18.11
CA CYS A 283 -4.05 6.75 -17.65
C CYS A 283 -4.57 7.62 -18.81
N PHE A 284 -3.67 8.11 -19.66
CA PHE A 284 -4.00 8.96 -20.80
C PHE A 284 -4.89 8.24 -21.81
N ASN A 285 -4.57 6.99 -22.16
CA ASN A 285 -5.33 6.18 -23.10
C ASN A 285 -6.75 5.89 -22.57
N LEU A 286 -6.89 5.61 -21.27
CA LEU A 286 -8.22 5.47 -20.66
C LEU A 286 -9.02 6.78 -20.76
N ALA A 287 -8.42 7.90 -20.35
CA ALA A 287 -9.07 9.21 -20.40
C ALA A 287 -9.48 9.60 -21.83
N LYS A 288 -8.59 9.42 -22.80
CA LYS A 288 -8.85 9.63 -24.23
C LYS A 288 -9.99 8.76 -24.74
N THR A 289 -10.01 7.48 -24.36
CA THR A 289 -11.07 6.55 -24.76
C THR A 289 -12.42 6.93 -24.15
N LEU A 290 -12.44 7.33 -22.88
CA LEU A 290 -13.65 7.82 -22.21
C LEU A 290 -14.19 9.09 -22.88
N ASN A 291 -13.31 10.06 -23.15
CA ASN A 291 -13.66 11.33 -23.80
C ASN A 291 -14.22 11.13 -25.22
N ASN A 292 -13.80 10.07 -25.91
CA ASN A 292 -14.25 9.75 -27.27
C ASN A 292 -15.51 8.86 -27.34
N LYS A 293 -16.11 8.46 -26.20
CA LYS A 293 -17.33 7.62 -26.15
C LYS A 293 -18.55 8.40 -25.63
N PRO A 294 -19.32 9.10 -26.49
CA PRO A 294 -20.47 9.92 -26.08
C PRO A 294 -21.56 9.14 -25.32
N ASN A 295 -21.68 7.83 -25.56
CA ASN A 295 -22.65 6.98 -24.88
C ASN A 295 -22.31 6.77 -23.40
N VAL A 296 -21.02 6.69 -23.08
CA VAL A 296 -20.54 6.63 -21.69
C VAL A 296 -20.89 7.94 -21.00
N TRP A 297 -20.57 9.09 -21.61
CA TRP A 297 -20.91 10.42 -21.09
C TRP A 297 -22.41 10.63 -20.84
N LYS A 298 -23.27 10.14 -21.74
CA LYS A 298 -24.72 10.18 -21.56
C LYS A 298 -25.21 9.28 -20.43
N ALA A 299 -24.54 8.15 -20.20
CA ALA A 299 -24.90 7.23 -19.14
C ALA A 299 -24.38 7.70 -17.77
N THR A 300 -23.13 8.17 -17.69
CA THR A 300 -22.52 8.72 -16.48
C THR A 300 -23.11 10.07 -16.05
N GLY A 301 -23.59 10.87 -17.00
CA GLY A 301 -24.34 12.10 -16.73
C GLY A 301 -25.74 11.85 -16.15
N LYS A 302 -26.35 10.69 -16.40
CA LYS A 302 -27.64 10.29 -15.80
C LYS A 302 -27.50 9.74 -14.39
N SER A 303 -26.29 9.31 -14.00
CA SER A 303 -25.99 8.70 -12.72
C SER A 303 -25.22 9.63 -11.77
N ASP A 304 -25.19 10.95 -12.05
CA ASP A 304 -24.43 11.98 -11.31
C ASP A 304 -22.93 11.71 -11.12
N ILE A 305 -22.36 10.70 -11.80
CA ILE A 305 -20.92 10.38 -11.76
C ILE A 305 -20.13 11.55 -12.38
N MET A 306 -20.64 12.13 -13.46
CA MET A 306 -19.93 13.15 -14.21
C MET A 306 -19.76 14.45 -13.42
N SER A 307 -20.78 14.88 -12.68
CA SER A 307 -20.71 16.10 -11.86
C SER A 307 -19.69 15.97 -10.74
N LEU A 308 -19.46 14.75 -10.22
CA LEU A 308 -18.44 14.46 -9.21
C LEU A 308 -17.03 14.44 -9.80
N ILE A 309 -16.83 13.83 -10.98
CA ILE A 309 -15.53 13.80 -11.67
C ILE A 309 -15.09 15.23 -12.05
N VAL A 310 -15.97 16.04 -12.65
CA VAL A 310 -15.63 17.43 -13.02
C VAL A 310 -15.35 18.30 -11.80
N ARG A 311 -16.10 18.10 -10.70
CA ARG A 311 -15.88 18.83 -9.46
C ARG A 311 -14.53 18.49 -8.82
N GLN A 312 -14.04 17.28 -9.01
CA GLN A 312 -12.73 16.85 -8.53
C GLN A 312 -11.57 17.53 -9.27
N GLU A 313 -11.64 17.64 -10.60
CA GLU A 313 -10.65 18.42 -11.38
C GLU A 313 -10.53 19.86 -10.87
N ALA A 314 -11.66 20.49 -10.53
CA ALA A 314 -11.65 21.85 -10.00
C ALA A 314 -11.04 21.95 -8.60
N SER A 315 -11.16 20.91 -7.76
CA SER A 315 -10.62 20.89 -6.39
C SER A 315 -9.16 20.42 -6.28
N SER A 316 -8.62 19.76 -7.31
CA SER A 316 -7.21 19.33 -7.35
C SER A 316 -6.26 20.38 -7.94
N CYS A 317 -6.80 21.51 -8.42
CA CYS A 317 -6.07 22.63 -9.00
C CYS A 317 -5.77 23.78 -8.01
N ASP A 318 -6.15 23.63 -6.73
CA ASP A 318 -5.79 24.53 -5.63
C ASP A 318 -4.73 23.87 -4.72
#